data_AF-A0A091L9E6-F1
#
_entry.id   AF-A0A091L9E6-F1
#
_cell.length_a   1.000
_cell.length_b   1.000
_cell.length_c   1.000
_cell.angle_alpha   90.00
_cell.angle_beta   90.00
_cell.angle_gamma   90.00
#
_symmetry.space_group_name_H-M   'P 1'
#
loop_
_entity.id
_entity.type
_entity.pdbx_description
1 polymer ?
#
loop_
_entity_poly.entity_id
_entity_poly.type
_entity_poly.pdbx_seq_one_letter_code
_entity_poly.pdbx_strand_id
1 'polypeptide(L)'
;PMLQLCKVTASLLISNARAARNEDLLAREGVTFCVNVTRQQPFPGLQQVRGIRVPVFDDPAEDLYRYFEQCSDAIEEAVKSARGSHLLPAICTAYLMKHRKLPLKDAFEVL
;
A
#
# COMPACT_ATOMS: atom_id res chain seq x y z
N PRO A 1 -11.41 22.57 0.31
CA PRO A 1 -11.12 21.31 -0.43
C PRO A 1 -10.83 20.15 0.54
N MET A 2 -11.61 19.08 0.44
CA MET A 2 -11.57 17.94 1.38
C MET A 2 -10.23 17.18 1.30
N LEU A 3 -9.74 16.76 2.48
CA LEU A 3 -8.66 15.78 2.59
C LEU A 3 -9.25 14.42 2.25
N GLN A 4 -8.95 13.88 1.06
CA GLN A 4 -9.56 12.63 0.60
C GLN A 4 -8.47 11.65 0.16
N LEU A 5 -8.46 10.49 0.81
CA LEU A 5 -7.91 9.25 0.28
C LEU A 5 -9.08 8.45 -0.30
N CYS A 6 -8.99 8.10 -1.57
CA CYS A 6 -9.96 7.27 -2.28
C CYS A 6 -9.43 5.85 -2.39
N LYS A 7 -10.18 4.86 -1.89
CA LYS A 7 -9.83 3.44 -2.06
C LYS A 7 -10.10 3.01 -3.49
N VAL A 8 -9.08 2.50 -4.17
CA VAL A 8 -9.19 1.85 -5.48
C VAL A 8 -9.35 0.33 -5.27
N THR A 9 -8.57 -0.21 -4.33
CA THR A 9 -8.67 -1.59 -3.85
C THR A 9 -8.50 -1.62 -2.34
N ALA A 10 -8.51 -2.81 -1.73
CA ALA A 10 -8.23 -2.97 -0.30
C ALA A 10 -6.82 -2.48 0.11
N SER A 11 -5.85 -2.49 -0.81
CA SER A 11 -4.44 -2.15 -0.55
C SER A 11 -3.94 -0.95 -1.38
N LEU A 12 -4.80 -0.32 -2.19
CA LEU A 12 -4.42 0.78 -3.08
C LEU A 12 -5.34 1.99 -2.87
N LEU A 13 -4.73 3.15 -2.65
CA LEU A 13 -5.39 4.43 -2.40
C LEU A 13 -4.88 5.48 -3.39
N ILE A 14 -5.76 6.39 -3.81
CA ILE A 14 -5.41 7.59 -4.59
C ILE A 14 -5.74 8.83 -3.76
N SER A 15 -4.90 9.86 -3.82
CA SER A 15 -5.15 11.11 -3.11
C SER A 15 -4.53 12.31 -3.81
N ASN A 16 -4.91 13.50 -3.34
CA ASN A 16 -4.21 14.74 -3.69
C ASN A 16 -2.99 14.98 -2.80
N ALA A 17 -2.13 15.92 -3.21
CA ALA A 17 -0.90 16.28 -2.49
C ALA A 17 -1.14 16.81 -1.06
N ARG A 18 -2.35 17.25 -0.70
CA ARG A 18 -2.66 17.70 0.66
C ARG A 18 -2.92 16.51 1.58
N ALA A 19 -3.72 15.54 1.14
CA ALA A 19 -3.99 14.31 1.89
C ALA A 19 -2.75 13.43 1.98
N ALA A 20 -1.93 13.35 0.93
CA ALA A 20 -0.66 12.64 0.92
C ALA A 20 0.42 13.22 1.86
N ARG A 21 0.17 14.38 2.49
CA ARG A 21 1.06 14.97 3.51
C ARG A 21 0.47 14.94 4.92
N ASN A 22 -0.74 14.42 5.07
CA ASN A 22 -1.37 14.28 6.38
C ASN A 22 -0.95 12.95 7.00
N GLU A 23 0.05 12.99 7.86
CA GLU A 23 0.67 11.81 8.47
C GLU A 23 -0.32 11.01 9.32
N ASP A 24 -1.19 11.67 10.09
CA ASP A 24 -2.22 11.00 10.89
C ASP A 24 -3.19 10.22 10.01
N LEU A 25 -3.60 10.82 8.89
CA LEU A 25 -4.50 10.19 7.92
C LEU A 25 -3.83 8.97 7.25
N LEU A 26 -2.57 9.10 6.86
CA LEU A 26 -1.81 8.01 6.23
C LEU A 26 -1.54 6.86 7.21
N ALA A 27 -1.19 7.18 8.47
CA ALA A 27 -1.00 6.19 9.52
C ALA A 27 -2.30 5.45 9.83
N ARG A 28 -3.43 6.17 9.92
CA ARG A 28 -4.75 5.57 10.16
C ARG A 28 -5.19 4.62 9.05
N GLU A 29 -4.91 4.95 7.79
CA GLU A 29 -5.20 4.06 6.66
C GLU A 29 -4.11 2.99 6.43
N GLY A 30 -3.09 2.91 7.30
CA GLY A 30 -2.05 1.89 7.20
C GLY A 30 -1.17 2.00 5.95
N VAL A 31 -0.98 3.23 5.43
CA VAL A 31 -0.13 3.45 4.26
C VAL A 31 1.33 3.13 4.61
N THR A 32 1.96 2.28 3.80
CA THR A 32 3.37 1.85 3.96
C THR A 32 4.24 2.17 2.75
N PHE A 33 3.63 2.56 1.64
CA PHE A 33 4.31 2.91 0.40
C PHE A 33 3.59 4.05 -0.32
N CYS A 34 4.35 4.99 -0.90
CA CYS A 34 3.83 6.16 -1.59
C CYS A 34 4.46 6.31 -2.98
N VAL A 35 3.62 6.37 -4.02
CA VAL A 35 4.03 6.81 -5.37
C VAL A 35 3.70 8.30 -5.49
N ASN A 36 4.74 9.13 -5.58
CA ASN A 36 4.59 10.58 -5.70
C ASN A 36 4.79 11.02 -7.15
N VAL A 37 3.68 11.23 -7.87
CA VAL A 37 3.67 11.65 -9.28
C VAL A 37 3.74 13.17 -9.40
N THR A 38 4.77 13.76 -8.77
CA THR A 38 5.05 15.19 -8.87
C THR A 38 6.55 15.47 -8.84
N ARG A 39 6.95 16.60 -9.41
CA ARG A 39 8.35 17.06 -9.33
C ARG A 39 8.75 17.59 -7.95
N GLN A 40 7.86 18.31 -7.28
CA GLN A 40 8.24 19.15 -6.14
C GLN A 40 7.50 18.86 -4.83
N GLN A 41 6.40 18.09 -4.83
CA GLN A 41 5.72 17.82 -3.56
C GLN A 41 6.60 16.92 -2.69
N PRO A 42 6.79 17.22 -1.40
CA PRO A 42 7.57 16.38 -0.51
C PRO A 42 6.86 15.03 -0.30
N PHE A 43 7.63 14.03 0.11
CA PHE A 43 7.05 12.79 0.65
C PHE A 43 6.46 13.06 2.05
N PRO A 44 5.52 12.21 2.52
CA PRO A 44 5.13 12.23 3.92
C PRO A 44 6.34 12.00 4.83
N GLY A 45 6.39 12.62 6.00
CA GLY A 45 7.49 12.49 6.97
C GLY A 45 7.43 11.21 7.82
N LEU A 46 6.53 10.28 7.50
CA LEU A 46 6.40 8.99 8.18
C LEU A 46 7.60 8.08 7.86
N GLN A 47 8.44 7.78 8.85
CA GLN A 47 9.64 6.96 8.65
C GLN A 47 9.36 5.55 8.12
N GLN A 48 8.18 5.00 8.42
CA GLN A 48 7.76 3.69 7.94
C GLN A 48 7.28 3.69 6.48
N VAL A 49 7.02 4.86 5.89
CA VAL A 49 6.52 4.99 4.52
C VAL A 49 7.69 5.08 3.55
N ARG A 50 7.86 4.02 2.75
CA ARG A 50 8.77 4.04 1.60
C ARG A 50 8.09 4.73 0.42
N GLY A 51 8.86 5.13 -0.59
CA GLY A 51 8.22 5.70 -1.78
C GLY A 51 9.13 5.87 -2.97
N ILE A 52 8.48 6.09 -4.12
CA ILE A 52 9.12 6.40 -5.39
C ILE A 52 8.55 7.71 -5.93
N ARG A 53 9.39 8.52 -6.58
CA ARG A 53 8.97 9.76 -7.23
C ARG A 53 8.93 9.55 -8.73
N VAL A 54 7.83 9.98 -9.33
CA VAL A 54 7.67 10.10 -10.78
C VAL A 54 7.65 11.61 -11.10
N PRO A 55 8.80 12.19 -11.51
CA PRO A 55 8.98 13.64 -11.59
C PRO A 55 8.43 14.22 -12.91
N VAL A 56 7.13 14.06 -13.14
CA VAL A 56 6.43 14.60 -14.32
C VAL A 56 5.57 15.82 -13.94
N PHE A 57 5.29 16.66 -14.93
CA PHE A 57 4.18 17.62 -14.87
C PHE A 57 2.84 16.95 -15.22
N ASP A 58 1.76 17.62 -14.86
CA ASP A 58 0.43 17.31 -15.36
C ASP A 58 0.28 17.92 -16.77
N ASP A 59 1.02 17.33 -17.72
CA ASP A 59 1.10 17.77 -19.11
C ASP A 59 1.01 16.53 -20.02
N PRO A 60 0.12 16.50 -21.03
CA PRO A 60 0.01 15.37 -21.94
C PRO A 60 1.27 15.10 -22.78
N ALA A 61 2.22 16.03 -22.84
CA ALA A 61 3.52 15.85 -23.49
C ALA A 61 4.54 15.11 -22.61
N GLU A 62 4.28 14.93 -21.31
CA GLU A 62 5.14 14.14 -20.44
C GLU A 62 5.02 12.66 -20.77
N ASP A 63 6.16 12.00 -20.96
CA ASP A 63 6.22 10.55 -21.09
C ASP A 63 6.06 9.91 -19.72
N LEU A 64 4.79 9.71 -19.32
CA LEU A 64 4.43 8.97 -18.12
C LEU A 64 4.59 7.45 -18.33
N TYR A 65 4.49 6.97 -19.58
CA TYR A 65 4.48 5.55 -19.93
C TYR A 65 5.76 4.85 -19.48
N ARG A 66 6.93 5.49 -19.62
CA ARG A 66 8.22 4.95 -19.17
C ARG A 66 8.28 4.60 -17.67
N TYR A 67 7.35 5.09 -16.85
CA TYR A 67 7.32 4.81 -15.41
C TYR A 67 6.33 3.71 -15.01
N PHE A 68 5.48 3.25 -15.94
CA PHE A 68 4.39 2.32 -15.61
C PHE A 68 4.89 1.00 -15.04
N GLU A 69 5.88 0.38 -15.70
CA GLU A 69 6.45 -0.90 -15.27
C GLU A 69 7.08 -0.76 -13.87
N GLN A 70 8.00 0.19 -13.69
CA GLN A 70 8.64 0.46 -12.41
C GLN A 70 7.65 0.75 -11.27
N CYS A 71 6.60 1.54 -11.54
CA CYS A 71 5.60 1.86 -10.53
C CYS A 71 4.73 0.64 -10.19
N SER A 72 4.34 -0.13 -11.20
CA SER A 72 3.55 -1.34 -11.03
C SER A 72 4.28 -2.36 -10.16
N ASP A 73 5.56 -2.63 -10.48
CA ASP A 73 6.38 -3.59 -9.72
C ASP A 73 6.60 -3.12 -8.28
N ALA A 74 6.87 -1.83 -8.07
CA ALA A 74 7.07 -1.29 -6.73
C ALA A 74 5.79 -1.34 -5.87
N ILE A 75 4.62 -1.11 -6.48
CA ILE A 75 3.32 -1.27 -5.81
C ILE A 75 3.10 -2.74 -5.44
N GLU A 76 3.33 -3.67 -6.36
CA GLU A 76 3.12 -5.10 -6.14
C GLU A 76 4.03 -5.63 -5.01
N GLU A 77 5.31 -5.26 -5.01
CA GLU A 77 6.24 -5.61 -3.93
C GLU A 77 5.83 -5.02 -2.58
N ALA A 78 5.33 -3.77 -2.56
CA ALA A 78 4.81 -3.17 -1.34
C ALA A 78 3.57 -3.91 -0.81
N VAL A 79 2.64 -4.31 -1.69
CA VAL A 79 1.45 -5.08 -1.32
C VAL A 79 1.83 -6.45 -0.76
N LYS A 80 2.75 -7.17 -1.40
CA LYS A 80 3.26 -8.47 -0.90
C LYS A 80 3.92 -8.32 0.46
N SER A 81 4.77 -7.30 0.62
CA SER A 81 5.45 -7.01 1.88
C SER A 81 4.47 -6.65 3.00
N ALA A 82 3.39 -5.93 2.70
CA ALA A 82 2.36 -5.53 3.66
C ALA A 82 1.45 -6.69 4.09
N ARG A 83 1.24 -7.69 3.22
CA ARG A 83 0.53 -8.93 3.55
C ARG A 83 1.31 -9.85 4.49
N GLY A 84 2.58 -9.51 4.77
CA GLY A 84 3.48 -10.31 5.60
C GLY A 84 3.91 -11.61 4.90
N SER A 85 4.92 -12.26 5.47
CA SER A 85 5.27 -13.62 5.05
C SER A 85 4.06 -14.53 5.28
N HIS A 86 3.62 -15.25 4.24
CA HIS A 86 2.58 -16.27 4.32
C HIS A 86 2.83 -17.33 5.42
N LEU A 87 4.04 -17.36 5.99
CA LEU A 87 4.42 -18.21 7.11
C LEU A 87 3.65 -17.91 8.41
N LEU A 88 3.37 -16.64 8.74
CA LEU A 88 2.64 -16.31 9.98
C LEU A 88 1.17 -16.75 9.90
N PRO A 89 0.41 -16.43 8.84
CA PRO A 89 -0.91 -17.02 8.63
C PRO A 89 -0.88 -18.55 8.64
N ALA A 90 0.09 -19.18 7.97
CA ALA A 90 0.20 -20.64 7.95
C ALA A 90 0.44 -21.26 9.35
N ILE A 91 1.28 -20.63 10.18
CA ILE A 91 1.50 -21.05 11.57
C ILE A 91 0.22 -20.86 12.40
N CYS A 92 -0.49 -19.74 12.23
CA CYS A 92 -1.77 -19.52 12.89
C CYS A 92 -2.82 -20.56 12.47
N THR A 93 -2.94 -20.87 11.18
CA THR A 93 -3.79 -21.95 10.67
C THR A 93 -3.42 -23.29 11.30
N ALA A 94 -2.13 -23.62 11.35
CA ALA A 94 -1.65 -24.87 11.96
C ALA A 94 -1.97 -24.94 13.46
N TYR A 95 -1.85 -23.82 14.20
CA TYR A 95 -2.24 -23.73 15.61
C TYR A 95 -3.76 -23.97 15.78
N LEU A 96 -4.58 -23.31 14.97
CA LEU A 96 -6.04 -23.46 15.00
C LEU A 96 -6.46 -24.91 14.71
N MET A 97 -5.85 -25.54 13.71
CA MET A 97 -6.09 -26.94 13.41
C MET A 97 -5.65 -27.87 14.56
N LYS A 98 -4.45 -27.68 15.11
CA LYS A 98 -3.88 -28.56 16.13
C LYS A 98 -4.55 -28.42 17.51
N HIS A 99 -4.77 -27.19 17.96
CA HIS A 99 -5.20 -26.90 19.33
C HIS A 99 -6.67 -26.52 19.44
N ARG A 100 -7.30 -26.03 18.36
CA ARG A 100 -8.74 -25.74 18.31
C ARG A 100 -9.55 -26.76 17.52
N LYS A 101 -8.90 -27.76 16.92
CA LYS A 101 -9.54 -28.85 16.16
C LYS A 101 -10.39 -28.36 14.99
N LEU A 102 -10.11 -27.15 14.48
CA LEU A 102 -10.79 -26.63 13.31
C LEU A 102 -10.31 -27.37 12.05
N PRO A 103 -11.21 -27.73 11.12
CA PRO A 103 -10.79 -28.18 9.80
C PRO A 103 -10.08 -27.03 9.05
N LEU A 104 -9.24 -27.37 8.07
CA LEU A 104 -8.40 -26.39 7.37
C LEU A 104 -9.19 -25.19 6.82
N LYS A 105 -10.38 -25.45 6.25
CA LYS A 105 -11.25 -24.41 5.70
C LYS A 105 -11.66 -23.40 6.77
N ASP A 106 -12.21 -23.87 7.88
CA ASP A 106 -12.67 -23.01 8.97
C ASP A 106 -11.50 -22.30 9.66
N ALA A 107 -10.34 -22.97 9.79
CA ALA A 107 -9.14 -22.35 10.33
C ALA A 107 -8.61 -21.21 9.43
N PHE A 108 -8.77 -21.33 8.11
CA PHE A 108 -8.38 -20.31 7.15
C PHE A 108 -9.36 -19.13 7.11
N GLU A 109 -10.66 -19.38 7.29
CA GLU A 109 -11.70 -18.33 7.32
C GLU A 109 -11.66 -17.45 8.59
N VAL A 110 -10.96 -17.90 9.65
CA VAL A 110 -10.76 -17.12 10.89
C VAL A 110 -9.65 -16.05 10.75
N LEU A 111 -8.80 -16.16 9.73
CA LEU A 111 -7.67 -15.25 9.47
C LEU A 111 -8.06 -14.14 8.49
#